data_AF-A0A1Q7VLN3-F1
#
_entry.id   AF-A0A1Q7VLN3-F1
#
_cell.length_a   1.000
_cell.length_b   1.000
_cell.length_c   1.000
_cell.angle_alpha   90.00
_cell.angle_beta   90.00
_cell.angle_gamma   90.00
#
_symmetry.space_group_name_H-M   'P 1'
#
loop_
_entity.id
_entity.type
_entity.pdbx_description
1 polymer ?
#
loop_
_entity_poly.entity_id
_entity_poly.type
_entity_poly.pdbx_seq_one_letter_code
_entity_poly.pdbx_strand_id
1 'polypeptide(L)' 'MHNGAYLYLNRVPGKPLSTRDKEFVRFVLSREGQQIVADSRIFIPLSAAQAEAELKKLD' A
#
# COMPACT_ATOMS: atom_id res chain seq x y z
N MET A 1 -4.47 2.37 21.52
CA MET A 1 -3.54 3.03 20.57
C MET A 1 -3.58 2.19 19.30
N HIS A 2 -3.98 2.77 18.15
CA HIS A 2 -3.96 2.04 16.88
C HIS A 2 -2.58 2.26 16.27
N ASN A 3 -1.79 1.20 16.12
CA ASN A 3 -0.48 1.26 15.46
C ASN A 3 -0.72 1.30 13.95
N GLY A 4 -0.58 2.49 13.34
CA GLY A 4 -0.64 2.64 11.90
C GLY A 4 0.69 2.22 11.25
N ALA A 5 0.62 1.39 10.20
CA ALA A 5 1.75 1.12 9.32
C ALA A 5 1.70 2.10 8.13
N TYR A 6 2.85 2.69 7.79
CA TYR A 6 2.96 3.64 6.68
C TYR A 6 4.04 3.18 5.72
N LEU A 7 3.74 3.23 4.42
CA LEU A 7 4.71 3.01 3.35
C LEU A 7 5.08 4.35 2.74
N TYR A 8 6.36 4.73 2.84
CA TYR A 8 6.90 5.94 2.23
C TYR A 8 7.74 5.57 1.00
N LEU A 9 7.52 6.27 -0.10
CA LEU A 9 8.28 6.12 -1.34
C LEU A 9 9.04 7.41 -1.62
N ASN A 10 10.32 7.28 -1.96
CA ASN A 10 11.09 8.43 -2.41
C ASN A 10 10.72 8.76 -3.87
N ARG A 11 9.76 9.67 -4.04
CA ARG A 11 9.37 10.18 -5.36
C ARG A 11 10.06 11.51 -5.64
N VAL A 12 10.90 11.53 -6.67
CA VAL A 12 11.48 12.79 -7.16
C VAL A 12 10.35 13.70 -7.67
N PRO A 13 10.27 14.97 -7.23
CA PRO A 13 9.23 15.89 -7.70
C PRO A 13 9.17 15.99 -9.23
N GLY A 14 7.97 15.92 -9.79
CA GLY A 14 7.75 15.98 -11.24
C GLY A 14 8.13 14.71 -12.02
N LYS A 15 8.63 13.65 -11.36
CA LYS A 15 8.90 12.36 -12.01
C LYS A 15 7.90 11.30 -11.54
N PRO A 16 7.47 10.39 -12.44
CA PRO A 16 6.66 9.26 -12.03
C PRO A 16 7.47 8.33 -11.10
N LEU A 17 6.78 7.59 -10.24
CA LEU A 17 7.37 6.46 -9.54
C LEU A 17 7.90 5.43 -10.55
N SER A 18 8.95 4.72 -10.19
CA SER A 18 9.46 3.63 -11.02
C SER A 18 8.41 2.53 -11.15
N THR A 19 8.43 1.79 -12.27
CA THR A 19 7.52 0.65 -12.47
C THR A 19 7.63 -0.36 -11.33
N ARG A 20 8.86 -0.64 -10.87
CA ARG A 20 9.09 -1.57 -9.76
C ARG A 20 8.41 -1.10 -8.47
N ASP A 21 8.52 0.18 -8.13
CA ASP A 21 7.90 0.71 -6.91
C ASP A 21 6.37 0.69 -7.01
N LYS A 22 5.82 1.03 -8.19
CA LYS A 22 4.37 0.93 -8.43
C LYS A 22 3.86 -0.51 -8.26
N GLU A 23 4.55 -1.49 -8.83
CA GLU A 23 4.15 -2.90 -8.70
C GLU A 23 4.28 -3.42 -7.27
N PHE A 24 5.31 -3.00 -6.53
CA PHE A 24 5.42 -3.34 -5.11
C PHE A 24 4.23 -2.78 -4.31
N VAL A 25 3.85 -1.51 -4.53
CA VAL A 25 2.71 -0.91 -3.83
C VAL A 25 1.40 -1.56 -4.25
N ARG A 26 1.24 -1.90 -5.54
CA ARG A 26 0.08 -2.67 -6.04
C ARG A 26 -0.04 -4.02 -5.35
N PHE A 27 1.07 -4.73 -5.17
CA PHE A 27 1.09 -5.98 -4.42
C PHE A 27 0.68 -5.78 -2.96
N VAL A 28 1.25 -4.80 -2.26
CA VAL A 28 0.91 -4.51 -0.86
C VAL A 28 -0.58 -4.18 -0.70
N LEU A 29 -1.16 -3.40 -1.62
CA LEU A 29 -2.57 -3.00 -1.61
C LEU A 29 -3.51 -4.07 -2.19
N SER A 30 -2.98 -5.13 -2.78
CA SER A 30 -3.78 -6.22 -3.34
C SER A 30 -4.49 -7.02 -2.24
N ARG A 31 -5.48 -7.83 -2.65
CA ARG A 31 -6.12 -8.80 -1.75
C ARG A 31 -5.11 -9.71 -1.05
N GLU A 32 -4.09 -10.16 -1.78
CA GLU A 32 -3.03 -11.02 -1.24
C GLU A 32 -2.19 -10.29 -0.19
N GLY A 33 -1.72 -9.09 -0.50
CA GLY A 33 -0.94 -8.26 0.43
C GLY A 33 -1.71 -7.95 1.71
N GLN A 34 -3.00 -7.60 1.59
CA GLN A 34 -3.85 -7.35 2.76
C GLN A 34 -4.14 -8.62 3.58
N GLN A 35 -4.20 -9.80 2.93
CA GLN A 35 -4.31 -11.07 3.67
C GLN A 35 -3.05 -11.35 4.50
N ILE A 36 -1.85 -11.10 3.95
CA ILE A 36 -0.60 -11.23 4.69
C ILE A 36 -0.58 -10.32 5.93
N VAL A 37 -1.07 -9.08 5.78
CA VAL A 37 -1.21 -8.14 6.91
C VAL A 37 -2.17 -8.69 7.96
N ALA A 38 -3.34 -9.19 7.55
CA ALA A 38 -4.33 -9.78 8.44
C ALA A 38 -3.75 -10.98 9.23
N ASP A 39 -3.04 -11.86 8.52
CA ASP A 39 -2.44 -13.07 9.09
C ASP A 39 -1.30 -12.76 10.07
N SER A 40 -0.61 -11.64 9.90
CA SER A 40 0.43 -11.18 10.83
C SER A 40 -0.09 -10.93 12.25
N ARG A 41 -1.37 -10.56 12.39
CA ARG A 41 -2.01 -10.13 13.65
C ARG A 41 -1.33 -8.93 14.34
N ILE A 42 -0.40 -8.25 13.68
CA ILE A 42 0.30 -7.07 14.22
C ILE A 42 -0.42 -5.78 13.83
N PHE A 43 -1.00 -5.75 12.62
CA PHE A 43 -1.68 -4.59 12.06
C PHE A 43 -3.09 -4.93 11.61
N ILE A 44 -3.94 -3.91 11.54
CA ILE A 44 -5.27 -4.01 10.95
C ILE A 44 -5.12 -3.79 9.44
N PRO A 45 -5.58 -4.73 8.58
CA PRO A 45 -5.53 -4.54 7.15
C PRO A 45 -6.50 -3.43 6.71
N LEU A 46 -6.22 -2.84 5.56
CA LEU A 46 -7.12 -1.88 4.93
C LEU A 46 -8.39 -2.58 4.46
N SER A 47 -9.52 -1.88 4.56
CA SER A 47 -10.72 -2.27 3.82
C SER A 47 -10.50 -2.13 2.31
N ALA A 48 -11.32 -2.83 1.51
CA ALA A 48 -11.26 -2.74 0.05
C ALA A 48 -11.36 -1.29 -0.47
N ALA A 49 -12.25 -0.49 0.12
CA ALA A 49 -12.41 0.91 -0.25
C ALA A 49 -11.16 1.76 0.07
N GLN A 50 -10.50 1.49 1.20
CA GLN A 50 -9.24 2.16 1.55
C GLN A 50 -8.12 1.75 0.60
N ALA A 51 -7.97 0.45 0.30
CA ALA A 51 -6.96 -0.03 -0.63
C ALA A 51 -7.15 0.56 -2.04
N GLU A 52 -8.39 0.63 -2.53
CA GLU A 52 -8.71 1.26 -3.81
C GLU A 52 -8.38 2.77 -3.83
N ALA A 53 -8.67 3.48 -2.74
CA ALA A 53 -8.32 4.90 -2.61
C ALA A 53 -6.80 5.13 -2.65
N GLU A 54 -6.00 4.25 -2.04
CA GLU A 54 -4.53 4.32 -2.10
C GLU A 54 -4.00 3.93 -3.48
N LEU A 55 -4.58 2.93 -4.15
CA LEU A 55 -4.21 2.53 -5.51
C LEU A 55 -4.37 3.68 -6.51
N LYS A 56 -5.44 4.47 -6.38
CA LYS A 56 -5.70 5.65 -7.22
C LYS A 56 -4.63 6.75 -7.12
N LYS A 57 -3.79 6.73 -6.07
CA LYS A 57 -2.68 7.70 -5.91
C LYS A 57 -1.41 7.31 -6.68
N LEU A 58 -1.37 6.09 -7.25
CA LEU A 58 -0.22 5.60 -8.02
C LEU A 58 -0.21 6.08 -9.47
N ASP A 59 -1.33 6.60 -9.95
CA ASP A 59 -1.52 7.18 -11.28
C ASP A 59 -1.43 8.71 -11.20
#